data_AF-A0A959ER70-F1
#
_entry.id   AF-A0A959ER70-F1
#
_cell.length_a   1.000
_cell.length_b   1.000
_cell.length_c   1.000
_cell.angle_alpha   90.00
_cell.angle_beta   90.00
_cell.angle_gamma   90.00
#
_symmetry.space_group_name_H-M   'P 1'
#
loop_
_entity.id
_entity.type
_entity.pdbx_description
1 polymer ?
#
loop_
_entity_poly.entity_id
_entity_poly.type
_entity_poly.pdbx_seq_one_letter_code
_entity_poly.pdbx_strand_id
1 'polypeptide(L)'
;MITRLSAAAAVAFVLALLWSLPAFSHTIFDELHYAEVLKVTLEFDLRQIRDDAELREYQTAVLRYQDREGTEREWLLEVKARGKFRLENCDFPPLRLKFSKEELERRGYDEHNKLKLVTHCLDDRAYGRDYVLREYLTYRFLNELTPNSYRVQLVQITYQDSEKKSRQLVRWGFILEDTDELAERIGGEECDCYGLHFDQLPAENAATLQLFQFMIGNADWDLPSLRNVKSIRLKDSRAVVVVPYDFDFSGFVNAY
;
A
#
# COMPACT_ATOMS: atom_id res chain seq x y z
N MET A 1 19.04 -48.44 -25.20
CA MET A 1 19.34 -48.56 -23.75
C MET A 1 18.58 -47.46 -23.04
N ILE A 2 17.42 -47.79 -22.47
CA ILE A 2 16.60 -46.83 -21.70
C ILE A 2 17.09 -46.93 -20.25
N THR A 3 17.83 -45.93 -19.80
CA THR A 3 18.31 -45.81 -18.42
C THR A 3 17.11 -45.65 -17.49
N ARG A 4 16.88 -46.66 -16.63
CA ARG A 4 15.92 -46.57 -15.52
C ARG A 4 16.44 -45.54 -14.53
N LEU A 5 15.82 -44.36 -14.46
CA LEU A 5 15.98 -43.50 -13.29
C LEU A 5 15.48 -44.26 -12.05
N SER A 6 16.31 -44.32 -11.01
CA SER A 6 15.91 -44.94 -9.74
C SER A 6 14.86 -44.07 -9.05
N ALA A 7 13.90 -44.70 -8.36
CA ALA A 7 12.90 -43.99 -7.57
C ALA A 7 13.54 -43.03 -6.53
N ALA A 8 14.74 -43.36 -6.05
CA ALA A 8 15.52 -42.50 -5.15
C ALA A 8 15.96 -41.18 -5.81
N ALA A 9 16.34 -41.21 -7.09
CA ALA A 9 16.70 -40.00 -7.83
C ALA A 9 15.50 -39.09 -8.08
N ALA A 10 14.32 -39.67 -8.35
CA ALA A 10 13.08 -38.92 -8.50
C ALA A 10 12.62 -38.29 -7.17
N VAL A 11 12.73 -39.00 -6.05
CA VAL A 11 12.40 -38.48 -4.71
C VAL A 11 13.35 -37.38 -4.26
N ALA A 12 14.65 -37.52 -4.51
CA ALA A 12 15.64 -36.47 -4.22
C ALA A 12 15.41 -35.21 -5.08
N PHE A 13 14.99 -35.37 -6.33
CA PHE A 13 14.66 -34.25 -7.21
C PHE A 13 13.40 -33.50 -6.77
N VAL A 14 12.37 -34.22 -6.32
CA VAL A 14 11.14 -33.62 -5.75
C VAL A 14 11.41 -32.91 -4.42
N LEU A 15 12.24 -33.48 -3.55
CA LEU A 15 12.66 -32.84 -2.30
C LEU A 15 13.51 -31.57 -2.53
N ALA A 16 14.39 -31.58 -3.54
CA ALA A 16 15.15 -30.40 -3.93
C ALA A 16 14.25 -29.29 -4.52
N LEU A 17 13.22 -29.67 -5.29
CA LEU A 17 12.18 -28.76 -5.80
C LEU A 17 11.30 -28.15 -4.71
N LEU A 18 11.07 -28.88 -3.61
CA LEU A 18 10.33 -28.38 -2.44
C LEU A 18 11.16 -27.43 -1.56
N TRP A 19 12.49 -27.50 -1.62
CA TRP A 19 13.40 -26.59 -0.91
C TRP A 19 13.75 -25.34 -1.73
N SER A 20 13.49 -25.35 -3.04
CA SER A 20 13.71 -24.21 -3.93
C SER A 20 12.42 -23.43 -4.24
N LEU A 21 11.35 -23.64 -3.48
CA LEU A 21 10.26 -22.66 -3.48
C LEU A 21 10.84 -21.38 -2.85
N PRO A 22 10.76 -20.23 -3.53
CA PRO A 22 11.07 -18.97 -2.87
C PRO A 22 10.22 -18.92 -1.61
N ALA A 23 10.83 -18.61 -0.47
CA ALA A 23 10.05 -18.24 0.70
C ALA A 23 9.09 -17.15 0.22
N PHE A 24 7.78 -17.44 0.28
CA PHE A 24 6.81 -16.39 0.04
C PHE A 24 7.09 -15.35 1.11
N SER A 25 7.65 -14.22 0.69
CA SER A 25 7.69 -13.00 1.47
C SER A 25 6.26 -12.78 1.96
N HIS A 26 6.10 -12.73 3.28
CA HIS A 26 4.82 -12.62 3.95
C HIS A 26 4.84 -11.34 4.76
N THR A 27 4.32 -10.27 4.18
CA THR A 27 4.32 -8.96 4.80
C THR A 27 3.06 -8.77 5.65
N ILE A 28 3.05 -7.74 6.50
CA ILE A 28 1.83 -7.32 7.19
C ILE A 28 0.75 -6.83 6.21
N PHE A 29 1.13 -6.35 5.03
CA PHE A 29 0.17 -6.01 3.98
C PHE A 29 -0.53 -7.28 3.47
N ASP A 30 0.20 -8.37 3.24
CA ASP A 30 -0.38 -9.65 2.80
C ASP A 30 -1.41 -10.20 3.79
N GLU A 31 -1.15 -10.08 5.10
CA GLU A 31 -2.11 -10.48 6.13
C GLU A 31 -3.40 -9.66 6.07
N LEU A 32 -3.29 -8.36 5.80
CA LEU A 32 -4.44 -7.46 5.70
C LEU A 32 -5.16 -7.59 4.35
N HIS A 33 -4.48 -8.07 3.31
CA HIS A 33 -4.96 -8.10 1.94
C HIS A 33 -5.64 -9.43 1.54
N TYR A 34 -6.77 -9.75 2.19
CA TYR A 34 -7.47 -11.02 1.93
C TYR A 34 -8.96 -10.90 1.58
N ALA A 35 -9.57 -9.72 1.73
CA ALA A 35 -11.01 -9.50 1.60
C ALA A 35 -11.33 -8.38 0.61
N GLU A 36 -12.55 -8.36 0.05
CA GLU A 36 -13.01 -7.21 -0.73
C GLU A 36 -13.08 -5.94 0.11
N VAL A 37 -13.59 -6.07 1.34
CA VAL A 37 -13.61 -5.01 2.35
C VAL A 37 -13.16 -5.60 3.68
N LEU A 38 -12.03 -5.11 4.19
CA LEU A 38 -11.56 -5.48 5.52
C LEU A 38 -12.14 -4.52 6.56
N LYS A 39 -12.75 -5.07 7.61
CA LYS A 39 -13.22 -4.28 8.75
C LYS A 39 -12.11 -4.19 9.77
N VAL A 40 -11.75 -2.97 10.16
CA VAL A 40 -10.69 -2.71 11.14
C VAL A 40 -11.18 -1.74 12.20
N THR A 41 -10.65 -1.88 13.41
CA THR A 41 -10.76 -0.87 14.47
C THR A 41 -9.39 -0.28 14.69
N LEU A 42 -9.28 1.05 14.63
CA LEU A 42 -8.05 1.78 14.89
C LEU A 42 -8.28 2.69 16.10
N GLU A 43 -7.64 2.36 17.22
CA GLU A 43 -7.77 3.07 18.50
C GLU A 43 -6.54 3.94 18.77
N PHE A 44 -6.75 5.24 18.98
CA PHE A 44 -5.72 6.23 19.38
C PHE A 44 -6.39 7.53 19.86
N ASP A 45 -5.60 8.51 20.31
CA ASP A 45 -6.13 9.82 20.74
C ASP A 45 -6.60 10.62 19.51
N LEU A 46 -7.92 10.67 19.31
CA LEU A 46 -8.53 11.36 18.19
C LEU A 46 -8.53 12.89 18.35
N ARG A 47 -8.26 13.43 19.56
CA ARG A 47 -8.21 14.89 19.76
C ARG A 47 -7.06 15.50 18.98
N GLN A 48 -5.96 14.76 18.87
CA GLN A 48 -4.77 15.15 18.12
C GLN A 48 -5.05 15.30 16.62
N ILE A 49 -6.16 14.76 16.09
CA ILE A 49 -6.55 14.96 14.69
C ILE A 49 -6.81 16.43 14.35
N ARG A 50 -7.23 17.22 15.33
CA ARG A 50 -7.54 18.64 15.15
C ARG A 50 -6.36 19.58 15.40
N ASP A 51 -5.37 19.13 16.17
CA ASP A 51 -4.17 19.90 16.45
C ASP A 51 -3.04 19.43 15.53
N ASP A 52 -2.96 20.06 14.35
CA ASP A 52 -2.06 19.75 13.22
C ASP A 52 -0.60 19.50 13.61
N ALA A 53 -0.14 20.04 14.75
CA ALA A 53 1.23 19.87 15.22
C ALA A 53 1.50 18.50 15.86
N GLU A 54 0.55 17.96 16.65
CA GLU A 54 0.77 16.75 17.45
C GLU A 54 0.62 15.48 16.59
N LEU A 55 -0.35 15.47 15.68
CA LEU A 55 -0.53 14.34 14.76
C LEU A 55 0.61 14.19 13.72
N ARG A 56 1.50 15.18 13.59
CA ARG A 56 2.70 15.06 12.75
C ARG A 56 3.76 14.16 13.38
N GLU A 57 3.70 13.97 14.69
CA GLU A 57 4.54 13.03 15.42
C GLU A 57 3.88 11.65 15.53
N TYR A 58 4.69 10.63 15.75
CA TYR A 58 4.18 9.28 15.99
C TYR A 58 3.55 9.19 17.37
N GLN A 59 2.34 8.66 17.41
CA GLN A 59 1.67 8.29 18.65
C GLN A 59 1.27 6.81 18.63
N THR A 60 1.17 6.22 19.81
CA THR A 60 0.76 4.82 19.97
C THR A 60 -0.70 4.64 19.56
N ALA A 61 -0.97 3.55 18.84
CA ALA A 61 -2.30 3.12 18.45
C ALA A 61 -2.44 1.60 18.54
N VAL A 62 -3.69 1.15 18.60
CA VAL A 62 -4.03 -0.27 18.53
C VAL A 62 -4.88 -0.53 17.30
N LEU A 63 -4.41 -1.41 16.43
CA LEU A 63 -5.16 -1.90 15.27
C LEU A 63 -5.73 -3.29 15.60
N ARG A 64 -7.04 -3.46 15.38
CA ARG A 64 -7.74 -4.74 15.55
C ARG A 64 -8.53 -5.12 14.31
N TYR A 65 -8.52 -6.39 13.97
CA TYR A 65 -9.27 -6.95 12.84
C TYR A 65 -9.36 -8.47 12.97
N GLN A 66 -10.21 -9.09 12.16
CA GLN A 66 -10.24 -10.55 12.01
C GLN A 66 -9.34 -10.94 10.83
N ASP A 67 -8.51 -11.97 11.00
CA ASP A 67 -7.74 -12.53 9.89
C ASP A 67 -8.61 -13.39 8.95
N ARG A 68 -7.97 -14.01 7.95
CA ARG A 68 -8.65 -14.88 6.97
C ARG A 68 -9.33 -16.11 7.60
N GLU A 69 -8.90 -16.53 8.78
CA GLU A 69 -9.46 -17.65 9.54
C GLU A 69 -10.56 -17.19 10.52
N GLY A 70 -10.83 -15.89 10.59
CA GLY A 70 -11.79 -15.29 11.52
C GLY A 70 -11.22 -15.10 12.94
N THR A 71 -9.92 -15.27 13.13
CA THR A 71 -9.25 -15.06 14.43
C THR A 71 -9.04 -13.57 14.65
N GLU A 72 -9.40 -13.09 15.84
CA GLU A 72 -9.12 -11.70 16.23
C GLU A 72 -7.61 -11.47 16.34
N ARG A 73 -7.13 -10.45 15.62
CA ARG A 73 -5.75 -9.98 15.63
C ARG A 73 -5.70 -8.60 16.26
N GLU A 74 -4.67 -8.39 17.07
CA GLU A 74 -4.35 -7.10 17.66
C GLU A 74 -2.88 -6.76 17.41
N TRP A 75 -2.66 -5.50 17.01
CA TRP A 75 -1.35 -4.92 16.77
C TRP A 75 -1.22 -3.61 17.53
N LEU A 76 -0.21 -3.54 18.40
CA LEU A 76 0.30 -2.28 18.91
C LEU A 76 1.21 -1.67 17.84
N LEU A 77 0.89 -0.47 17.38
CA LEU A 77 1.62 0.22 16.33
C LEU A 77 1.70 1.72 16.60
N GLU A 78 2.45 2.44 15.78
CA GLU A 78 2.49 3.90 15.82
C GLU A 78 1.71 4.48 14.63
N VAL A 79 0.94 5.54 14.85
CA VAL A 79 0.27 6.31 13.80
C VAL A 79 0.77 7.73 13.77
N LYS A 80 0.80 8.32 12.57
CA LYS A 80 0.91 9.76 12.38
C LYS A 80 0.22 10.20 11.11
N ALA A 81 -0.18 11.46 11.05
CA ALA A 81 -0.65 12.09 9.83
C ALA A 81 0.46 12.14 8.77
N ARG A 82 0.08 12.06 7.50
CA ARG A 82 0.97 12.16 6.34
C ARG A 82 0.37 13.07 5.26
N GLY A 83 1.22 13.42 4.29
CA GLY A 83 0.88 14.33 3.21
C GLY A 83 1.38 15.74 3.50
N LYS A 84 1.33 16.62 2.50
CA LYS A 84 1.56 18.06 2.68
C LYS A 84 0.23 18.79 2.48
N PHE A 85 -0.30 18.75 1.26
CA PHE A 85 -1.59 19.33 0.91
C PHE A 85 -2.72 18.87 1.83
N ARG A 86 -2.89 17.55 2.00
CA ARG A 86 -3.95 16.98 2.83
C ARG A 86 -3.81 17.24 4.33
N LEU A 87 -2.64 17.66 4.83
CA LEU A 87 -2.53 18.11 6.22
C LEU A 87 -3.19 19.46 6.44
N GLU A 88 -3.24 20.31 5.41
CA GLU A 88 -3.78 21.67 5.50
C GLU A 88 -5.23 21.77 5.02
N ASN A 89 -5.70 20.77 4.26
CA ASN A 89 -6.97 20.84 3.54
C ASN A 89 -7.98 19.73 3.90
N CYS A 90 -7.62 18.76 4.76
CA CYS A 90 -8.54 17.70 5.20
C CYS A 90 -9.00 17.93 6.64
N ASP A 91 -10.26 17.60 6.93
CA ASP A 91 -10.77 17.44 8.31
C ASP A 91 -10.13 16.23 9.03
N PHE A 92 -9.75 15.21 8.24
CA PHE A 92 -9.09 14.00 8.72
C PHE A 92 -7.99 13.56 7.74
N PRO A 93 -6.72 13.90 7.99
CA PRO A 93 -5.63 13.61 7.06
C PRO A 93 -5.36 12.11 6.92
N PRO A 94 -4.72 11.68 5.81
CA PRO A 94 -4.27 10.31 5.67
C PRO A 94 -3.23 9.97 6.75
N LEU A 95 -3.20 8.71 7.15
CA LEU A 95 -2.33 8.23 8.22
C LEU A 95 -1.21 7.35 7.66
N ARG A 96 -0.08 7.33 8.37
CA ARG A 96 0.95 6.30 8.23
C ARG A 96 0.84 5.38 9.44
N LEU A 97 0.66 4.10 9.20
CA LEU A 97 0.71 3.04 10.20
C LEU A 97 2.14 2.50 10.23
N LYS A 98 2.76 2.42 11.40
CA LYS A 98 4.12 1.92 11.57
C LYS A 98 4.14 0.82 12.61
N PHE A 99 4.35 -0.41 12.14
CA PHE A 99 4.49 -1.61 12.95
C PHE A 99 5.91 -1.71 13.52
N SER A 100 6.07 -2.35 14.67
CA SER A 100 7.40 -2.67 15.21
C SER A 100 8.05 -3.75 14.35
N LYS A 101 9.29 -3.51 13.89
CA LYS A 101 10.06 -4.53 13.15
C LYS A 101 10.31 -5.78 14.00
N GLU A 102 10.60 -5.59 15.28
CA GLU A 102 10.83 -6.69 16.24
C GLU A 102 9.57 -7.56 16.40
N GLU A 103 8.39 -6.92 16.44
CA GLU A 103 7.11 -7.64 16.57
C GLU A 103 6.74 -8.35 15.26
N LEU A 104 7.02 -7.74 14.11
CA LEU A 104 6.85 -8.37 12.80
C LEU A 104 7.70 -9.64 12.71
N GLU A 105 9.00 -9.53 13.00
CA GLU A 105 9.92 -10.67 13.00
C GLU A 105 9.46 -11.76 13.98
N ARG A 106 9.07 -11.38 15.21
CA ARG A 106 8.57 -12.31 16.24
C ARG A 106 7.34 -13.09 15.77
N ARG A 107 6.48 -12.47 14.94
CA ARG A 107 5.28 -13.11 14.39
C ARG A 107 5.50 -13.72 13.00
N GLY A 108 6.73 -13.67 12.46
CA GLY A 108 7.11 -14.31 11.20
C GLY A 108 6.76 -13.51 9.95
N TYR A 109 6.72 -12.18 10.04
CA TYR A 109 6.55 -11.29 8.89
C TYR A 109 7.88 -10.67 8.46
N ASP A 110 7.94 -10.24 7.20
CA ASP A 110 9.05 -9.46 6.69
C ASP A 110 9.11 -8.05 7.29
N GLU A 111 10.23 -7.37 7.06
CA GLU A 111 10.55 -6.10 7.73
C GLU A 111 9.81 -4.86 7.19
N HIS A 112 8.93 -5.04 6.19
CA HIS A 112 8.07 -4.01 5.60
C HIS A 112 7.05 -3.52 6.63
N ASN A 113 7.46 -2.50 7.39
CA ASN A 113 6.76 -2.14 8.63
C ASN A 113 5.92 -0.88 8.54
N LYS A 114 5.78 -0.28 7.36
CA LYS A 114 5.03 0.97 7.17
C LYS A 114 3.94 0.75 6.16
N LEU A 115 2.71 1.09 6.52
CA LEU A 115 1.59 1.11 5.59
C LEU A 115 1.01 2.51 5.50
N LYS A 116 0.56 2.88 4.32
CA LYS A 116 -0.14 4.14 4.07
C LYS A 116 -1.64 3.87 4.17
N LEU A 117 -2.32 4.57 5.07
CA LEU A 117 -3.77 4.56 5.18
C LEU A 117 -4.33 5.83 4.55
N VAL A 118 -4.96 5.69 3.39
CA VAL A 118 -5.74 6.77 2.78
C VAL A 118 -7.09 6.84 3.47
N THR A 119 -7.42 8.01 3.98
CA THR A 119 -8.61 8.28 4.81
C THR A 119 -9.64 9.10 4.05
N HIS A 120 -10.85 9.17 4.60
CA HIS A 120 -11.98 9.96 4.09
C HIS A 120 -11.71 11.45 3.80
N CYS A 121 -10.64 12.05 4.34
CA CYS A 121 -10.27 13.47 4.21
C CYS A 121 -11.33 14.45 4.73
N LEU A 122 -12.52 14.47 4.13
CA LEU A 122 -13.65 15.32 4.46
C LEU A 122 -14.60 14.65 5.45
N ASP A 123 -15.06 15.40 6.44
CA ASP A 123 -15.99 14.87 7.47
C ASP A 123 -17.40 14.63 6.91
N ASP A 124 -17.76 15.29 5.80
CA ASP A 124 -18.95 14.95 5.02
C ASP A 124 -18.86 13.50 4.53
N ARG A 125 -19.76 12.66 5.04
CA ARG A 125 -19.74 11.23 4.80
C ARG A 125 -20.00 10.84 3.36
N ALA A 126 -20.74 11.65 2.60
CA ALA A 126 -21.07 11.34 1.22
C ALA A 126 -19.88 11.66 0.32
N TYR A 127 -19.35 12.88 0.40
CA TYR A 127 -18.20 13.32 -0.39
C TYR A 127 -16.92 12.60 0.00
N GLY A 128 -16.61 12.51 1.29
CA GLY A 128 -15.40 11.82 1.77
C GLY A 128 -15.40 10.33 1.41
N ARG A 129 -16.56 9.68 1.39
CA ARG A 129 -16.69 8.30 0.87
C ARG A 129 -16.47 8.25 -0.64
N ASP A 130 -17.12 9.12 -1.40
CA ASP A 130 -17.05 9.09 -2.86
C ASP A 130 -15.61 9.27 -3.36
N TYR A 131 -14.90 10.28 -2.86
CA TYR A 131 -13.51 10.54 -3.24
C TYR A 131 -12.56 9.38 -2.89
N VAL A 132 -12.66 8.83 -1.68
CA VAL A 132 -11.85 7.68 -1.28
C VAL A 132 -12.12 6.45 -2.13
N LEU A 133 -13.38 6.17 -2.44
CA LEU A 133 -13.74 5.02 -3.26
C LEU A 133 -13.29 5.20 -4.71
N ARG A 134 -13.39 6.42 -5.28
CA ARG A 134 -12.85 6.71 -6.61
C ARG A 134 -11.34 6.53 -6.64
N GLU A 135 -10.61 7.05 -5.65
CA GLU A 135 -9.16 6.89 -5.59
C GLU A 135 -8.76 5.42 -5.45
N TYR A 136 -9.43 4.67 -4.57
CA TYR A 136 -9.26 3.22 -4.45
C TYR A 136 -9.49 2.49 -5.79
N LEU A 137 -10.58 2.82 -6.49
CA LEU A 137 -10.89 2.23 -7.79
C LEU A 137 -9.86 2.59 -8.85
N THR A 138 -9.27 3.79 -8.81
CA THR A 138 -8.16 4.15 -9.71
C THR A 138 -6.96 3.22 -9.53
N TYR A 139 -6.57 2.90 -8.30
CA TYR A 139 -5.52 1.90 -8.05
C TYR A 139 -5.94 0.52 -8.56
N ARG A 140 -7.19 0.09 -8.32
CA ARG A 140 -7.70 -1.20 -8.81
C ARG A 140 -7.68 -1.28 -10.34
N PHE A 141 -8.05 -0.22 -11.06
CA PHE A 141 -7.96 -0.18 -12.51
C PHE A 141 -6.51 -0.37 -12.97
N LEU A 142 -5.54 0.27 -12.32
CA LEU A 142 -4.13 0.08 -12.65
C LEU A 142 -3.66 -1.36 -12.38
N ASN A 143 -4.14 -1.99 -11.29
CA ASN A 143 -3.80 -3.38 -10.97
C ASN A 143 -4.23 -4.36 -12.08
N GLU A 144 -5.36 -4.09 -12.76
CA GLU A 144 -5.81 -4.91 -13.89
C GLU A 144 -4.95 -4.70 -15.15
N LEU A 145 -4.29 -3.55 -15.29
CA LEU A 145 -3.46 -3.23 -16.45
C LEU A 145 -2.02 -3.71 -16.31
N THR A 146 -1.48 -3.74 -15.08
CA THR A 146 -0.09 -4.14 -14.85
C THR A 146 0.17 -4.60 -13.41
N PRO A 147 1.00 -5.64 -13.21
CA PRO A 147 1.50 -6.00 -11.88
C PRO A 147 2.48 -4.96 -11.31
N ASN A 148 3.02 -4.06 -12.15
CA ASN A 148 3.90 -2.96 -11.74
C ASN A 148 3.08 -1.78 -11.20
N SER A 149 2.32 -2.07 -10.14
CA SER A 149 1.35 -1.16 -9.54
C SER A 149 1.22 -1.47 -8.06
N TYR A 150 0.90 -0.45 -7.25
CA TYR A 150 0.66 -0.66 -5.82
C TYR A 150 -0.56 -1.54 -5.59
N ARG A 151 -0.46 -2.51 -4.69
CA ARG A 151 -1.63 -3.23 -4.18
C ARG A 151 -2.40 -2.34 -3.21
N VAL A 152 -3.73 -2.51 -3.21
CA VAL A 152 -4.64 -1.75 -2.33
C VAL A 152 -5.68 -2.65 -1.65
N GLN A 153 -5.90 -2.41 -0.35
CA GLN A 153 -6.92 -3.08 0.44
C GLN A 153 -7.97 -2.06 0.91
N LEU A 154 -9.21 -2.19 0.44
CA LEU A 154 -10.32 -1.35 0.92
C LEU A 154 -10.66 -1.71 2.36
N VAL A 155 -10.84 -0.69 3.19
CA VAL A 155 -11.16 -0.88 4.61
C VAL A 155 -12.37 -0.06 5.04
N GLN A 156 -13.17 -0.66 5.91
CA GLN A 156 -14.13 0.05 6.74
C GLN A 156 -13.53 0.21 8.13
N ILE A 157 -13.24 1.44 8.51
CA ILE A 157 -12.46 1.77 9.71
C ILE A 157 -13.40 2.29 10.77
N THR A 158 -13.41 1.63 11.92
CA THR A 158 -13.95 2.17 13.16
C THR A 158 -12.81 2.87 13.90
N TYR A 159 -12.78 4.21 13.86
CA TYR A 159 -11.85 4.95 14.71
C TYR A 159 -12.43 5.02 16.12
N GLN A 160 -11.63 4.59 17.09
CA GLN A 160 -11.96 4.54 18.50
C GLN A 160 -11.10 5.56 19.25
N ASP A 161 -11.73 6.53 19.90
CA ASP A 161 -11.02 7.46 20.77
C ASP A 161 -10.54 6.72 22.03
N SER A 162 -9.22 6.68 22.26
CA SER A 162 -8.61 6.03 23.42
C SER A 162 -8.96 6.74 24.74
N GLU A 163 -9.21 8.05 24.67
CA GLU A 163 -9.48 8.92 25.82
C GLU A 163 -10.98 8.98 26.14
N LYS A 164 -11.81 8.73 25.12
CA LYS A 164 -13.27 8.68 25.26
C LYS A 164 -13.86 7.52 24.48
N LYS A 165 -13.84 6.32 25.07
CA LYS A 165 -14.29 5.08 24.43
C LYS A 165 -15.70 5.11 23.83
N SER A 166 -16.61 5.96 24.32
CA SER A 166 -17.95 6.12 23.72
C SER A 166 -17.96 6.89 22.38
N ARG A 167 -16.87 7.56 22.02
CA ARG A 167 -16.72 8.28 20.75
C ARG A 167 -16.09 7.35 19.71
N GLN A 168 -16.94 6.87 18.80
CA GLN A 168 -16.53 6.13 17.62
C GLN A 168 -16.99 6.84 16.36
N LEU A 169 -16.20 6.73 15.30
CA LEU A 169 -16.63 7.09 13.95
C LEU A 169 -16.27 5.98 12.96
N VAL A 170 -17.23 5.61 12.14
CA VAL A 170 -17.03 4.65 11.05
C VAL A 170 -16.88 5.40 9.75
N ARG A 171 -15.80 5.12 9.01
CA ARG A 171 -15.46 5.76 7.74
C ARG A 171 -14.82 4.76 6.79
N TRP A 172 -14.82 5.12 5.51
CA TRP A 172 -14.11 4.39 4.47
C TRP A 172 -12.67 4.89 4.37
N GLY A 173 -11.79 3.99 3.95
CA GLY A 173 -10.39 4.26 3.64
C GLY A 173 -9.82 3.08 2.87
N PHE A 174 -8.56 3.16 2.47
CA PHE A 174 -7.84 2.00 1.94
C PHE A 174 -6.39 2.02 2.37
N ILE A 175 -5.84 0.82 2.54
CA ILE A 175 -4.44 0.59 2.84
C ILE A 175 -3.72 0.43 1.50
N LEU A 176 -2.62 1.16 1.35
CA LEU A 176 -1.75 1.11 0.18
C LEU A 176 -0.44 0.42 0.58
N GLU A 177 -0.01 -0.52 -0.27
CA GLU A 177 1.25 -1.25 -0.17
C GLU A 177 2.45 -0.29 0.02
N ASP A 178 3.45 -0.73 0.77
CA ASP A 178 4.68 0.05 0.91
C ASP A 178 5.46 0.08 -0.41
N THR A 179 6.29 1.11 -0.59
CA THR A 179 7.03 1.25 -1.84
C THR A 179 8.26 0.34 -1.89
N ASP A 180 8.89 0.09 -0.73
CA ASP A 180 9.97 -0.90 -0.63
C ASP A 180 9.41 -2.30 -0.91
N GLU A 181 8.23 -2.62 -0.38
CA GLU A 181 7.52 -3.88 -0.63
C GLU A 181 7.14 -4.05 -2.12
N LEU A 182 6.56 -3.02 -2.74
CA LEU A 182 6.30 -3.01 -4.19
C LEU A 182 7.58 -3.25 -4.98
N ALA A 183 8.68 -2.57 -4.63
CA ALA A 183 9.95 -2.68 -5.33
C ALA A 183 10.50 -4.11 -5.26
N GLU A 184 10.50 -4.72 -4.07
CA GLU A 184 10.92 -6.10 -3.89
C GLU A 184 10.02 -7.08 -4.65
N ARG A 185 8.69 -6.90 -4.60
CA ARG A 185 7.72 -7.75 -5.31
C ARG A 185 7.93 -7.77 -6.81
N ILE A 186 8.37 -6.66 -7.42
CA ILE A 186 8.67 -6.60 -8.85
C ILE A 186 10.14 -6.90 -9.18
N GLY A 187 10.93 -7.38 -8.20
CA GLY A 187 12.33 -7.79 -8.39
C GLY A 187 13.30 -6.61 -8.52
N GLY A 188 12.98 -5.48 -7.91
CA GLY A 188 13.76 -4.25 -7.98
C GLY A 188 14.06 -3.64 -6.61
N GLU A 189 14.61 -2.43 -6.65
CA GLU A 189 14.82 -1.55 -5.51
C GLU A 189 14.38 -0.14 -5.90
N GLU A 190 13.83 0.63 -4.95
CA GLU A 190 13.56 2.04 -5.17
C GLU A 190 14.83 2.78 -5.61
N CYS A 191 14.68 3.69 -6.56
CA CYS A 191 15.75 4.61 -6.94
C CYS A 191 15.21 6.02 -7.10
N ASP A 192 16.03 7.00 -6.75
CA ASP A 192 15.83 8.40 -7.08
C ASP A 192 16.39 8.69 -8.49
N CYS A 193 15.83 8.00 -9.48
CA CYS A 193 16.23 8.07 -10.88
C CYS A 193 15.66 9.35 -11.53
N TYR A 194 16.13 10.54 -11.13
CA TYR A 194 15.67 11.81 -11.73
C TYR A 194 16.11 11.97 -13.19
N GLY A 195 15.39 12.82 -13.93
CA GLY A 195 15.69 13.16 -15.32
C GLY A 195 15.35 12.06 -16.32
N LEU A 196 14.44 11.15 -15.96
CA LEU A 196 13.99 10.10 -16.87
C LEU A 196 13.18 10.65 -18.04
N HIS A 197 13.37 10.02 -19.19
CA HIS A 197 12.59 10.18 -20.40
C HIS A 197 11.93 8.85 -20.78
N PHE A 198 10.82 8.91 -21.52
CA PHE A 198 10.03 7.72 -21.85
C PHE A 198 10.79 6.68 -22.69
N ASP A 199 11.77 7.11 -23.48
CA ASP A 199 12.64 6.24 -24.28
C ASP A 199 13.64 5.42 -23.45
N GLN A 200 13.80 5.76 -22.17
CA GLN A 200 14.65 5.04 -21.21
C GLN A 200 13.87 3.98 -20.41
N LEU A 201 12.55 3.98 -20.50
CA LEU A 201 11.69 3.02 -19.81
C LEU A 201 11.43 1.79 -20.70
N PRO A 202 11.14 0.61 -20.12
CA PRO A 202 10.56 -0.49 -20.87
C PRO A 202 9.31 -0.03 -21.64
N ALA A 203 9.22 -0.36 -22.94
CA ALA A 203 8.19 0.18 -23.83
C ALA A 203 6.75 -0.06 -23.31
N GLU A 204 6.49 -1.24 -22.73
CA GLU A 204 5.20 -1.57 -22.11
C GLU A 204 4.92 -0.70 -20.89
N ASN A 205 5.91 -0.47 -20.01
CA ASN A 205 5.75 0.39 -18.85
C ASN A 205 5.48 1.85 -19.27
N ALA A 206 6.19 2.37 -20.26
CA ALA A 206 5.97 3.71 -20.80
C ALA A 206 4.57 3.86 -21.42
N ALA A 207 4.11 2.85 -22.18
CA ALA A 207 2.80 2.86 -22.82
C ALA A 207 1.67 2.80 -21.79
N THR A 208 1.75 1.86 -20.84
CA THR A 208 0.75 1.71 -19.76
C THR A 208 0.68 2.96 -18.89
N LEU A 209 1.83 3.53 -18.49
CA LEU A 209 1.88 4.77 -17.70
C LEU A 209 1.15 5.92 -18.40
N GLN A 210 1.49 6.20 -19.66
CA GLN A 210 0.90 7.31 -20.41
C GLN A 210 -0.58 7.11 -20.67
N LEU A 211 -0.98 5.91 -21.13
CA LEU A 211 -2.37 5.60 -21.42
C LEU A 211 -3.22 5.67 -20.14
N PHE A 212 -2.74 5.09 -19.05
CA PHE A 212 -3.46 5.09 -17.78
C PHE A 212 -3.66 6.51 -17.24
N GLN A 213 -2.59 7.33 -17.18
CA GLN A 213 -2.68 8.71 -16.71
C GLN A 213 -3.63 9.54 -17.58
N PHE A 214 -3.64 9.31 -18.91
CA PHE A 214 -4.60 9.93 -19.81
C PHE A 214 -6.04 9.49 -19.52
N MET A 215 -6.29 8.20 -19.34
CA MET A 215 -7.63 7.64 -19.10
C MET A 215 -8.29 8.20 -17.84
N ILE A 216 -7.52 8.43 -16.78
CA ILE A 216 -8.03 8.99 -15.52
C ILE A 216 -8.01 10.53 -15.50
N GLY A 217 -7.57 11.16 -16.60
CA GLY A 217 -7.44 12.61 -16.73
C GLY A 217 -6.48 13.20 -15.71
N ASN A 218 -5.34 12.56 -15.45
CA ASN A 218 -4.37 13.03 -14.47
C ASN A 218 -3.28 13.90 -15.13
N ALA A 219 -3.27 15.18 -14.76
CA ALA A 219 -2.23 16.13 -15.16
C ALA A 219 -1.23 16.42 -14.03
N ASP A 220 -1.48 15.95 -12.81
CA ASP A 220 -0.60 16.18 -11.67
C ASP A 220 0.42 15.04 -11.51
N TRP A 221 1.32 14.91 -12.49
CA TRP A 221 2.49 14.04 -12.40
C TRP A 221 3.59 14.55 -13.33
N ASP A 222 4.82 14.12 -13.09
CA ASP A 222 5.95 14.49 -13.94
C ASP A 222 7.06 13.43 -13.84
N LEU A 223 7.49 12.92 -15.00
CA LEU A 223 8.50 11.86 -15.06
C LEU A 223 9.91 12.38 -14.70
N PRO A 224 10.43 13.49 -15.27
CA PRO A 224 11.77 13.98 -14.94
C PRO A 224 11.98 14.32 -13.45
N SER A 225 10.98 14.95 -12.80
CA SER A 225 11.06 15.30 -11.37
C SER A 225 10.52 14.22 -10.43
N LEU A 226 10.02 13.11 -10.97
CA LEU A 226 9.37 12.03 -10.22
C LEU A 226 8.18 12.51 -9.35
N ARG A 227 7.41 13.50 -9.84
CA ARG A 227 6.18 13.95 -9.16
C ARG A 227 5.07 12.92 -9.38
N ASN A 228 4.47 12.44 -8.28
CA ASN A 228 3.37 11.46 -8.26
C ASN A 228 3.67 10.17 -9.06
N VAL A 229 4.96 9.83 -9.14
CA VAL A 229 5.46 8.55 -9.66
C VAL A 229 6.62 8.06 -8.80
N LYS A 230 6.86 6.76 -8.80
CA LYS A 230 8.02 6.11 -8.20
C LYS A 230 8.83 5.40 -9.25
N SER A 231 10.15 5.50 -9.18
CA SER A 231 11.06 4.75 -10.03
C SER A 231 11.68 3.58 -9.26
N ILE A 232 11.63 2.41 -9.88
CA ILE A 232 12.15 1.16 -9.34
C ILE A 232 13.15 0.60 -10.35
N ARG A 233 14.38 0.33 -9.90
CA ARG A 233 15.41 -0.25 -10.74
C ARG A 233 15.41 -1.77 -10.57
N LEU A 234 15.13 -2.49 -11.65
CA LEU A 234 15.12 -3.95 -11.65
C LEU A 234 16.53 -4.50 -11.43
N LYS A 235 16.66 -5.54 -10.60
CA LYS A 235 17.96 -6.14 -10.25
C LYS A 235 18.58 -6.85 -11.46
N ASP A 236 17.77 -7.57 -12.23
CA ASP A 236 18.25 -8.44 -13.32
C ASP A 236 18.62 -7.66 -14.58
N SER A 237 17.74 -6.77 -15.04
CA SER A 237 17.92 -6.04 -16.30
C SER A 237 18.54 -4.67 -16.13
N ARG A 238 18.60 -4.15 -14.89
CA ARG A 238 18.93 -2.74 -14.58
C ARG A 238 17.99 -1.71 -15.20
N ALA A 239 16.91 -2.14 -15.86
CA ALA A 239 15.88 -1.26 -16.39
C ALA A 239 15.16 -0.53 -15.27
N VAL A 240 14.65 0.65 -15.57
CA VAL A 240 13.86 1.45 -14.63
C VAL A 240 12.39 1.33 -14.98
N VAL A 241 11.60 0.82 -14.05
CA VAL A 241 10.14 0.78 -14.11
C VAL A 241 9.61 1.98 -13.33
N VAL A 242 8.63 2.67 -13.90
CA VAL A 242 7.96 3.80 -13.25
C VAL A 242 6.53 3.40 -12.89
N VAL A 243 6.16 3.64 -11.63
CA VAL A 243 4.84 3.30 -11.08
C VAL A 243 4.14 4.59 -10.63
N PRO A 244 2.98 4.93 -11.19
CA PRO A 244 2.25 6.13 -10.78
C PRO A 244 1.51 5.91 -9.45
N TYR A 245 1.34 6.98 -8.67
CA TYR A 245 0.59 6.98 -7.41
C TYR A 245 0.04 8.38 -7.12
N ASP A 246 -0.72 8.54 -6.03
CA ASP A 246 -1.33 9.82 -5.61
C ASP A 246 -2.30 10.35 -6.69
N PHE A 247 -3.47 9.70 -6.80
CA PHE A 247 -4.42 9.93 -7.89
C PHE A 247 -5.55 10.91 -7.54
N ASP A 248 -5.47 11.57 -6.41
CA ASP A 248 -6.55 12.39 -5.87
C ASP A 248 -6.86 13.63 -6.69
N PHE A 249 -5.83 14.20 -7.31
CA PHE A 249 -5.94 15.33 -8.23
C PHE A 249 -6.29 14.92 -9.68
N SER A 250 -6.48 13.62 -9.95
CA SER A 250 -6.92 13.17 -11.27
C SER A 250 -8.37 13.59 -11.55
N GLY A 251 -8.70 13.81 -12.83
CA GLY A 251 -10.07 14.15 -13.23
C GLY A 251 -11.11 13.08 -12.86
N PHE A 252 -10.71 11.81 -12.77
CA PHE A 252 -11.60 10.73 -12.32
C PHE A 252 -11.93 10.83 -10.82
N VAL A 253 -10.94 11.14 -9.98
CA VAL A 253 -11.13 11.24 -8.52
C VAL A 253 -11.70 12.59 -8.12
N ASN A 254 -11.15 13.69 -8.64
CA ASN A 254 -11.61 15.06 -8.46
C ASN A 254 -11.71 15.48 -6.98
N ALA A 255 -10.67 15.15 -6.19
CA ALA A 255 -10.60 15.40 -4.75
C ALA A 255 -9.60 16.51 -4.38
N TYR A 256 -9.54 17.55 -5.21
CA TYR A 256 -8.72 18.76 -5.02
C TYR A 256 -9.50 19.93 -4.41
#